data_AF-A0A9Q4MLA7-F1
#
_entry.id   AF-A0A9Q4MLA7-F1
#
_cell.length_a   1.000
_cell.length_b   1.000
_cell.length_c   1.000
_cell.angle_alpha   90.00
_cell.angle_beta   90.00
_cell.angle_gamma   90.00
#
_symmetry.space_group_name_H-M   'P 1'
#
loop_
_entity.id
_entity.type
_entity.pdbx_description
1 polymer ?
#
loop_
_entity_poly.entity_id
_entity_poly.type
_entity_poly.pdbx_seq_one_letter_code
_entity_poly.pdbx_strand_id
1 'polypeptide(L)' 'MSIYDTDSIPQHGWARPKIERPIDTPQGQADLKLIVETCYAAILNCDDPAVRWQAARLLQAIGPMKGTLQ' A
#
# COMPACT_ATOMS: atom_id res chain seq x y z
N MET A 1 -34.74 34.35 18.51
CA MET A 1 -33.92 33.26 17.93
C MET A 1 -32.46 33.67 18.11
N SER A 2 -31.76 33.09 19.09
CA SER A 2 -30.36 33.42 19.41
C SER A 2 -29.45 32.56 18.54
N ILE A 3 -28.52 33.17 17.82
CA ILE A 3 -27.57 32.53 16.87
C ILE A 3 -26.31 31.98 17.56
N TYR A 4 -26.29 31.90 18.88
CA TYR A 4 -25.13 31.47 19.66
C TYR A 4 -25.21 29.98 20.04
N ASP A 5 -25.38 29.12 19.03
CA ASP A 5 -25.22 27.66 19.16
C ASP A 5 -23.86 27.27 18.56
N THR A 6 -22.80 27.91 19.06
CA THR A 6 -21.41 27.65 18.67
C THR A 6 -20.78 26.50 19.46
N ASP A 7 -21.50 25.92 20.43
CA ASP A 7 -21.01 24.83 21.29
C ASP A 7 -20.96 23.46 20.58
N SER A 8 -21.46 23.38 19.35
CA SER A 8 -21.53 22.11 18.60
C SER A 8 -20.40 21.92 17.58
N ILE A 9 -19.42 22.84 17.48
CA ILE A 9 -18.25 22.64 16.61
C ILE A 9 -17.13 21.97 17.41
N PRO A 10 -16.86 20.65 17.21
CA PRO A 10 -15.77 20.00 17.91
C PRO A 10 -14.43 20.66 17.55
N GLN A 11 -13.74 21.21 18.55
CA GLN A 11 -12.44 21.89 18.41
C GLN A 11 -11.34 21.00 17.81
N HIS A 12 -11.55 19.68 17.78
CA HIS A 12 -10.61 18.68 17.26
C HIS A 12 -11.04 18.03 15.94
N GLY A 13 -11.89 18.71 15.16
CA GLY A 13 -12.31 18.22 13.85
C GLY A 13 -13.16 16.95 13.95
N TRP A 14 -13.82 16.61 12.85
CA TRP A 14 -14.56 15.36 12.76
C TRP A 14 -13.51 14.24 12.74
N ALA A 15 -13.67 13.22 13.58
CA ALA A 15 -12.77 12.07 13.62
C ALA A 15 -12.61 11.53 12.20
N ARG A 16 -11.45 11.75 11.60
CA ARG A 16 -11.17 11.20 10.27
C ARG A 16 -11.02 9.70 10.48
N PRO A 17 -11.88 8.85 9.91
CA PRO A 17 -11.69 7.41 10.03
C PRO A 17 -10.28 7.11 9.52
N LYS A 18 -9.50 6.39 10.34
CA LYS A 18 -8.21 5.87 9.91
C LYS A 18 -8.54 4.89 8.79
N ILE A 19 -8.37 5.32 7.54
CA ILE A 19 -8.58 4.44 6.39
C ILE A 19 -7.43 3.44 6.46
N GLU A 20 -7.69 2.28 7.07
CA GLU A 20 -6.76 1.16 7.01
C GLU A 20 -6.63 0.77 5.55
N ARG A 21 -5.45 1.00 4.98
CA ARG A 21 -5.20 0.56 3.62
C ARG A 21 -5.11 -0.97 3.67
N PRO A 22 -5.64 -1.69 2.67
CA PRO A 22 -5.59 -3.16 2.66
C PRO A 22 -4.18 -3.72 2.92
N ILE A 23 -3.13 -3.02 2.47
CA ILE A 23 -1.71 -3.35 2.68
C ILE A 23 -1.24 -3.30 4.14
N ASP A 24 -1.90 -2.50 4.99
CA ASP A 24 -1.50 -2.30 6.38
C ASP A 24 -2.08 -3.42 7.29
N THR A 25 -2.96 -4.27 6.74
CA THR A 25 -3.49 -5.45 7.43
C THR A 25 -2.50 -6.62 7.35
N PRO A 26 -2.51 -7.57 8.31
CA PRO A 26 -1.67 -8.77 8.24
C PRO A 26 -1.86 -9.57 6.94
N GLN A 27 -3.10 -9.60 6.43
CA GLN A 27 -3.41 -10.26 5.16
C GLN A 27 -2.78 -9.52 3.98
N GLY A 28 -2.89 -8.20 3.92
CA GLY A 28 -2.27 -7.41 2.85
C GLY A 28 -0.75 -7.49 2.83
N GLN A 29 -0.10 -7.65 4.00
CA GLN A 29 1.33 -7.91 4.07
C GLN A 29 1.70 -9.31 3.56
N ALA A 30 0.89 -10.32 3.88
CA ALA A 30 1.08 -11.68 3.36
C ALA A 30 0.90 -11.74 1.84
N ASP A 31 -0.13 -11.07 1.32
CA ASP A 31 -0.39 -10.97 -0.12
C ASP A 31 0.75 -10.23 -0.83
N LEU A 32 1.24 -9.13 -0.24
CA LEU A 32 2.38 -8.38 -0.78
C LEU A 32 3.64 -9.25 -0.85
N LYS A 33 3.92 -10.02 0.21
CA LYS A 33 5.05 -10.95 0.24
C LYS A 33 4.93 -12.00 -0.86
N LEU A 34 3.74 -12.61 -1.00
CA LEU A 34 3.48 -13.62 -2.04
C LEU A 34 3.70 -13.05 -3.44
N ILE A 35 3.22 -11.83 -3.71
CA ILE A 35 3.40 -11.15 -5.00
C ILE A 35 4.89 -10.96 -5.28
N VAL A 36 5.65 -10.44 -4.31
CA VAL A 36 7.08 -10.17 -4.47
C VAL A 36 7.87 -11.46 -4.74
N GLU A 37 7.64 -12.52 -3.95
CA GLU A 37 8.29 -13.82 -4.13
C GLU A 37 7.98 -14.42 -5.52
N THR A 38 6.72 -14.34 -5.94
CA THR A 38 6.28 -14.84 -7.25
C THR A 38 6.95 -14.07 -8.39
N CYS A 39 7.04 -12.74 -8.30
CA CYS A 39 7.72 -11.94 -9.32
C CYS A 39 9.21 -12.24 -9.40
N TYR A 40 9.90 -12.41 -8.26
CA TYR A 40 11.31 -12.81 -8.27
C TYR A 40 11.50 -14.19 -8.90
N ALA A 41 10.64 -15.16 -8.55
CA ALA A 41 10.69 -16.50 -9.14
C ALA A 41 10.44 -16.46 -10.65
N ALA A 42 9.51 -15.64 -11.12
CA ALA A 42 9.21 -15.46 -12.54
C ALA A 42 10.38 -14.81 -13.30
N ILE A 43 11.04 -13.80 -12.72
CA ILE A 43 12.21 -13.16 -13.33
C ILE A 43 13.37 -14.15 -13.52
N LEU A 44 13.61 -15.00 -12.52
CA LEU A 44 14.75 -15.92 -12.52
C LEU A 44 14.51 -17.18 -13.34
N ASN A 45 13.29 -17.74 -13.30
CA ASN A 45 13.03 -19.09 -13.79
C ASN A 45 12.10 -19.16 -15.00
N CYS A 46 11.46 -18.07 -15.42
CA CYS A 46 10.56 -18.09 -16.58
C CYS A 46 11.35 -17.90 -17.87
N ASP A 47 11.12 -18.75 -18.86
CA ASP A 47 11.76 -18.66 -20.18
C ASP A 47 11.19 -17.53 -21.05
N ASP A 48 9.95 -17.11 -20.80
CA ASP A 48 9.27 -16.06 -21.55
C ASP A 48 9.80 -14.66 -21.17
N PRO A 49 10.46 -13.94 -22.10
CA PRO A 49 10.98 -12.60 -21.85
C PRO A 49 9.88 -11.57 -21.52
N ALA A 50 8.66 -11.73 -22.04
CA ALA A 50 7.56 -10.83 -21.75
C ALA A 50 7.11 -10.96 -20.28
N VAL A 51 7.03 -12.19 -19.78
CA VAL A 51 6.68 -12.48 -18.39
C VAL A 51 7.75 -11.92 -17.43
N ARG A 52 9.04 -12.10 -17.75
CA ARG A 52 10.13 -11.51 -16.97
C ARG A 52 10.04 -9.98 -16.91
N TRP A 53 9.73 -9.34 -18.04
CA TRP A 53 9.58 -7.88 -18.10
C TRP A 53 8.38 -7.39 -17.28
N GLN A 54 7.24 -8.07 -17.39
CA GLN A 54 6.04 -7.74 -16.61
C GLN A 54 6.27 -7.89 -15.11
N ALA A 55 6.94 -8.97 -14.68
CA ALA A 55 7.29 -9.18 -13.28
C ALA A 55 8.23 -8.09 -12.75
N ALA A 56 9.26 -7.71 -13.50
CA ALA A 56 10.16 -6.61 -13.14
C ALA A 56 9.42 -5.26 -13.04
N ARG A 57 8.51 -5.00 -13.97
CA ARG A 57 7.68 -3.78 -13.96
C ARG A 57 6.73 -3.74 -12.77
N LEU A 58 6.15 -4.87 -12.38
CA LEU A 58 5.28 -4.97 -11.20
C LEU A 58 6.08 -4.69 -9.90
N LEU A 59 7.28 -5.26 -9.77
CA LEU A 59 8.18 -4.97 -8.65
C LEU A 59 8.57 -3.48 -8.59
N GLN A 60 8.83 -2.85 -9.73
CA GLN A 60 9.12 -1.42 -9.78
C GLN A 60 7.93 -0.56 -9.32
N ALA A 61 6.70 -0.96 -9.65
CA ALA A 61 5.47 -0.26 -9.26
C ALA A 61 5.15 -0.39 -7.77
N ILE A 62 5.52 -1.52 -7.15
CA ILE A 62 5.48 -1.72 -5.70
C ILE A 62 6.47 -0.78 -4.99
N GLY A 63 7.51 -0.33 -5.73
CA GLY A 63 8.41 0.74 -5.35
C GLY A 63 9.72 0.26 -4.73
N PRO A 64 10.75 1.12 -4.65
CA PRO A 64 11.90 0.85 -3.81
C PRO A 64 11.40 0.79 -2.35
N MET A 65 11.95 -0.14 -1.56
CA MET A 65 12.05 0.07 -0.11
C MET A 65 12.94 1.30 0.15
N LYS A 66 12.46 2.50 -0.19
CA LYS A 66 13.10 3.78 0.13
C LYS A 66 12.89 3.99 1.63
N GLY A 67 13.74 3.34 2.42
CA GLY A 67 13.74 3.45 3.87
C GLY A 67 14.77 2.59 4.61
N THR A 68 15.39 1.57 3.98
CA THR A 68 16.27 0.63 4.70
C THR A 68 17.68 0.47 4.13
N LEU A 69 18.12 1.39 3.26
CA LEU A 69 19.53 1.56 2.91
C LEU A 69 19.93 3.01 3.21
N GLN A 70 20.10 3.31 4.49
CA GLN A 70 21.01 4.36 4.98
C GLN A 70 22.15 3.68 5.73
#